data_AF-E0U9B3-F1
#
_entry.id   AF-E0U9B3-F1
#
_cell.length_a   1.000
_cell.length_b   1.000
_cell.length_c   1.000
_cell.angle_alpha   90.00
_cell.angle_beta   90.00
_cell.angle_gamma   90.00
#
_symmetry.space_group_name_H-M   'P 1'
#
loop_
_entity.id
_entity.type
_entity.pdbx_description
1 polymer ?
#
loop_
_entity_poly.entity_id
_entity_poly.type
_entity_poly.pdbx_seq_one_letter_code
_entity_poly.pdbx_strand_id
1 'polypeptide(L)'
;MKTLSTNIATTVMATTVLSVAALINAANPAQAITFKFNWEGDAGYSAAGTFSYDETTAPTIITESGSGATDYLQSLSVSFYDPSDTFLGTYNTVAGGVSESSFFKFNFDTATKTLFGDFDIAGGTGVIGEYFFQGKIGESLRLYKDVDQVSTSILLDQNSGSISVSPVPEPFTLLGVGTALGFGASFKKKLAKSTKKEHETA
;
A
#
# COMPACT_ATOMS: atom_id res chain seq x y z
N MET A 1 -14.40 -48.08 55.04
CA MET A 1 -14.85 -47.61 53.71
C MET A 1 -13.98 -46.41 53.33
N LYS A 2 -13.40 -46.43 52.13
CA LYS A 2 -12.55 -45.38 51.54
C LYS A 2 -13.39 -44.51 50.60
N THR A 3 -13.17 -43.21 50.61
CA THR A 3 -13.44 -42.26 49.50
C THR A 3 -12.57 -41.03 49.75
N LEU A 4 -11.38 -40.90 49.12
CA LEU A 4 -11.09 -40.33 47.79
C LEU A 4 -11.58 -38.89 47.60
N SER A 5 -10.67 -37.93 47.73
CA SER A 5 -10.82 -36.54 47.25
C SER A 5 -9.76 -36.28 46.17
N THR A 6 -10.26 -35.91 44.99
CA THR A 6 -9.58 -35.75 43.70
C THR A 6 -8.75 -34.47 43.64
N ASN A 7 -7.51 -34.55 43.12
CA ASN A 7 -6.68 -33.40 42.78
C ASN A 7 -7.13 -32.82 41.42
N ILE A 8 -7.38 -31.51 41.36
CA ILE A 8 -7.61 -30.80 40.10
C ILE A 8 -6.24 -30.37 39.56
N ALA A 9 -5.81 -30.99 38.46
CA ALA A 9 -4.60 -30.60 37.75
C ALA A 9 -4.93 -29.43 36.81
N THR A 10 -4.32 -28.27 37.05
CA THR A 10 -4.45 -27.10 36.20
C THR A 10 -3.55 -27.25 34.97
N THR A 11 -4.15 -27.46 33.80
CA THR A 11 -3.44 -27.45 32.51
C THR A 11 -3.17 -26.00 32.09
N VAL A 12 -1.90 -25.60 32.10
CA VAL A 12 -1.46 -24.35 31.46
C VAL A 12 -1.39 -24.59 29.96
N MET A 13 -2.28 -23.97 29.19
CA MET A 13 -2.14 -23.93 27.74
C MET A 13 -1.02 -22.94 27.40
N ALA A 14 0.09 -23.44 26.88
CA ALA A 14 1.12 -22.62 26.26
C ALA A 14 0.66 -22.26 24.83
N THR A 15 0.15 -21.04 24.64
CA THR A 15 -0.08 -20.49 23.29
C THR A 15 1.25 -20.03 22.72
N THR A 16 1.81 -20.82 21.79
CA THR A 16 2.93 -20.38 20.96
C THR A 16 2.42 -19.41 19.89
N VAL A 17 2.73 -18.11 20.04
CA VAL A 17 2.57 -17.14 18.96
C VAL A 17 3.67 -17.41 17.94
N LEU A 18 3.30 -18.00 16.79
CA LEU A 18 4.17 -18.04 15.62
C LEU A 18 4.07 -16.67 14.94
N SER A 19 4.98 -15.76 15.25
CA SER A 19 5.23 -14.59 14.41
C SER A 19 5.91 -15.07 13.13
N VAL A 20 5.16 -15.19 12.04
CA VAL A 20 5.71 -15.40 10.70
C VAL A 20 6.43 -14.10 10.31
N ALA A 21 7.77 -14.12 10.39
CA ALA A 21 8.57 -13.10 9.75
C ALA A 21 8.48 -13.30 8.24
N ALA A 22 7.69 -12.47 7.56
CA ALA A 22 7.71 -12.40 6.11
C ALA A 22 9.15 -12.08 5.68
N LEU A 23 9.76 -12.95 4.88
CA LEU A 23 10.99 -12.63 4.17
C LEU A 23 10.65 -11.57 3.14
N ILE A 24 10.93 -10.31 3.49
CA ILE A 24 10.84 -9.19 2.58
C ILE A 24 11.97 -9.41 1.56
N ASN A 25 11.65 -9.93 0.38
CA ASN A 25 12.55 -9.76 -0.75
C ASN A 25 12.68 -8.25 -0.97
N ALA A 26 13.87 -7.72 -0.70
CA ALA A 26 14.19 -6.32 -0.91
C ALA A 26 14.17 -6.01 -2.41
N ALA A 27 12.98 -5.79 -2.98
CA ALA A 27 12.85 -4.85 -4.08
C ALA A 27 13.40 -3.53 -3.56
N ASN A 28 14.32 -2.91 -4.30
CA ASN A 28 14.95 -1.65 -3.91
C ASN A 28 13.85 -0.60 -3.64
N PRO A 29 13.53 -0.26 -2.38
CA PRO A 29 12.36 0.58 -2.08
C PRO A 29 12.53 2.03 -2.58
N ALA A 30 13.74 2.38 -3.04
CA ALA A 30 14.09 3.69 -3.58
C ALA A 30 13.50 3.99 -4.97
N GLN A 31 12.74 3.06 -5.59
CA GLN A 31 12.19 3.23 -6.95
C GLN A 31 10.72 2.78 -7.09
N ALA A 32 10.06 2.43 -5.98
CA ALA A 32 8.64 2.06 -6.00
C ALA A 32 7.76 3.30 -5.85
N ILE A 33 6.92 3.58 -6.84
CA ILE A 33 5.91 4.62 -6.73
C ILE A 33 4.65 4.05 -6.09
N THR A 34 4.05 4.81 -5.18
CA THR A 34 2.83 4.42 -4.48
C THR A 34 1.66 5.31 -4.88
N PHE A 35 0.52 4.70 -5.11
CA PHE A 35 -0.75 5.37 -5.34
C PHE A 35 -1.73 5.02 -4.23
N LYS A 36 -2.63 5.94 -3.95
CA LYS A 36 -3.82 5.69 -3.15
C LYS A 36 -5.05 5.82 -4.04
N PHE A 37 -6.06 5.02 -3.74
CA PHE A 37 -7.39 5.18 -4.29
C PHE A 37 -8.44 5.23 -3.20
N ASN A 38 -9.53 5.94 -3.47
CA ASN A 38 -10.69 5.96 -2.60
C ASN A 38 -11.95 5.73 -3.42
N TRP A 39 -12.85 4.94 -2.86
CA TRP A 39 -14.17 4.67 -3.38
C TRP A 39 -15.21 4.99 -2.32
N GLU A 40 -16.34 5.54 -2.77
CA GLU A 40 -17.50 5.86 -1.95
C GLU A 40 -18.73 5.27 -2.64
N GLY A 41 -19.48 4.47 -1.88
CA GLY A 41 -20.72 3.86 -2.31
C GLY A 41 -21.92 4.80 -2.10
N ASP A 42 -23.00 4.51 -2.81
CA ASP A 42 -24.23 5.31 -2.81
C ASP A 42 -24.95 5.28 -1.44
N ALA A 43 -24.72 4.24 -0.62
CA ALA A 43 -25.26 4.09 0.73
C ALA A 43 -24.28 4.52 1.84
N GLY A 44 -23.11 5.06 1.49
CA GLY A 44 -22.13 5.62 2.41
C GLY A 44 -21.04 4.65 2.88
N TYR A 45 -21.03 3.40 2.42
CA TYR A 45 -19.84 2.56 2.61
C TYR A 45 -18.67 3.13 1.83
N SER A 46 -17.45 2.90 2.31
CA SER A 46 -16.26 3.40 1.61
C SER A 46 -15.12 2.40 1.60
N ALA A 47 -14.21 2.59 0.65
CA ALA A 47 -12.96 1.85 0.56
C ALA A 47 -11.78 2.81 0.36
N ALA A 48 -10.70 2.54 1.07
CA ALA A 48 -9.43 3.25 0.91
C ALA A 48 -8.33 2.21 0.64
N GLY A 49 -7.65 2.34 -0.49
CA GLY A 49 -6.61 1.41 -0.86
C GLY A 49 -5.33 2.08 -1.31
N THR A 50 -4.26 1.29 -1.28
CA THR A 50 -2.93 1.68 -1.74
C THR A 50 -2.36 0.58 -2.62
N PHE A 51 -1.61 0.96 -3.64
CA PHE A 51 -0.84 0.02 -4.44
C PHE A 51 0.48 0.62 -4.87
N SER A 52 1.44 -0.23 -5.18
CA SER A 52 2.75 0.18 -5.66
C SER A 52 3.27 -0.71 -6.77
N TYR A 53 4.11 -0.12 -7.61
CA TYR A 53 4.85 -0.78 -8.67
C TYR A 53 6.22 -0.09 -8.84
N ASP A 54 7.14 -0.75 -9.55
CA ASP A 54 8.44 -0.15 -9.90
C ASP A 54 8.28 0.74 -11.14
N GLU A 55 8.48 2.04 -11.00
CA GLU A 55 8.30 3.01 -12.10
C GLU A 55 9.32 2.78 -13.23
N THR A 56 10.46 2.15 -12.95
CA THR A 56 11.54 1.97 -13.94
C THR A 56 11.30 0.80 -14.88
N THR A 57 10.48 -0.17 -14.47
CA THR A 57 10.22 -1.41 -15.22
C THR A 57 8.78 -1.54 -15.68
N ALA A 58 7.86 -0.77 -15.11
CA ALA A 58 6.45 -0.83 -15.45
C ALA A 58 6.15 -0.37 -16.90
N PRO A 59 5.27 -1.08 -17.62
CA PRO A 59 4.76 -0.65 -18.92
C PRO A 59 3.78 0.52 -18.78
N THR A 60 3.32 1.05 -19.91
CA THR A 60 2.23 2.05 -19.94
C THR A 60 0.94 1.51 -19.35
N ILE A 61 0.63 0.23 -19.59
CA ILE A 61 -0.56 -0.45 -19.09
C ILE A 61 -0.14 -1.64 -18.23
N ILE A 62 -0.46 -1.57 -16.95
CA ILE A 62 -0.36 -2.70 -16.02
C ILE A 62 -1.70 -3.43 -16.04
N THR A 63 -1.66 -4.73 -16.34
CA THR A 63 -2.82 -5.64 -16.25
C THR A 63 -2.40 -6.86 -15.47
N GLU A 64 -3.11 -7.16 -14.38
CA GLU A 64 -2.82 -8.26 -13.48
C GLU A 64 -4.09 -9.07 -13.25
N SER A 65 -3.96 -10.40 -13.16
CA SER A 65 -5.11 -11.21 -12.80
C SER A 65 -4.79 -12.58 -12.24
N GLY A 66 -5.72 -13.10 -11.44
CA GLY A 66 -5.62 -14.40 -10.80
C GLY A 66 -4.61 -14.44 -9.65
N SER A 67 -4.51 -15.61 -9.03
CA SER A 67 -3.60 -15.86 -7.92
C SER A 67 -2.18 -16.16 -8.42
N GLY A 68 -1.17 -15.80 -7.63
CA GLY A 68 0.23 -16.08 -7.91
C GLY A 68 1.07 -14.81 -8.07
N ALA A 69 2.27 -14.96 -8.62
CA ALA A 69 3.16 -13.82 -8.85
C ALA A 69 2.52 -12.82 -9.83
N THR A 70 2.57 -11.53 -9.48
CA THR A 70 2.20 -10.42 -10.36
C THR A 70 3.39 -10.01 -11.22
N ASP A 71 3.12 -9.46 -12.40
CA ASP A 71 4.17 -9.06 -13.34
C ASP A 71 4.83 -7.74 -12.93
N TYR A 72 4.05 -6.78 -12.43
CA TYR A 72 4.49 -5.41 -12.16
C TYR A 72 4.03 -4.86 -10.81
N LEU A 73 2.87 -5.26 -10.31
CA LEU A 73 2.44 -4.86 -8.97
C LEU A 73 3.39 -5.42 -7.91
N GLN A 74 3.76 -4.60 -6.93
CA GLN A 74 4.53 -5.02 -5.76
C GLN A 74 3.64 -5.17 -4.53
N SER A 75 2.65 -4.29 -4.39
CA SER A 75 1.69 -4.34 -3.31
C SER A 75 0.33 -3.79 -3.73
N LEU A 76 -0.73 -4.30 -3.11
CA LEU A 76 -2.08 -3.78 -3.20
C LEU A 76 -2.79 -4.12 -1.89
N SER A 77 -3.21 -3.10 -1.15
CA SER A 77 -3.97 -3.22 0.08
C SER A 77 -5.23 -2.37 0.01
N VAL A 78 -6.32 -2.83 0.61
CA VAL A 78 -7.57 -2.08 0.68
C VAL A 78 -8.24 -2.27 2.03
N SER A 79 -8.75 -1.18 2.59
CA SER A 79 -9.53 -1.14 3.80
C SER A 79 -10.96 -0.71 3.50
N PHE A 80 -11.94 -1.29 4.20
CA PHE A 80 -13.35 -0.96 4.06
C PHE A 80 -13.92 -0.36 5.33
N TYR A 81 -14.91 0.52 5.17
CA TYR A 81 -15.58 1.23 6.24
C TYR A 81 -17.10 1.23 6.00
N ASP A 82 -17.86 1.20 7.09
CA ASP A 82 -19.31 1.33 7.05
C ASP A 82 -19.77 2.80 6.93
N PRO A 83 -21.08 3.08 6.78
CA PRO A 83 -21.60 4.44 6.65
C PRO A 83 -21.39 5.34 7.87
N SER A 84 -20.99 4.78 9.02
CA SER A 84 -20.60 5.52 10.22
C SER A 84 -19.09 5.72 10.32
N ASP A 85 -18.35 5.47 9.25
CA ASP A 85 -16.88 5.48 9.18
C ASP A 85 -16.21 4.45 10.12
N THR A 86 -16.94 3.39 10.46
CA THR A 86 -16.40 2.30 11.28
C THR A 86 -15.61 1.34 10.40
N PHE A 87 -14.37 1.07 10.78
CA PHE A 87 -13.51 0.10 10.12
C PHE A 87 -14.12 -1.31 10.09
N LEU A 88 -14.17 -1.92 8.91
CA LEU A 88 -14.70 -3.27 8.68
C LEU A 88 -13.60 -4.32 8.50
N GLY A 89 -12.47 -3.95 7.90
CA GLY A 89 -11.37 -4.87 7.60
C GLY A 89 -10.36 -4.30 6.61
N THR A 90 -9.17 -4.93 6.56
CA THR A 90 -8.09 -4.64 5.61
C THR A 90 -7.68 -5.93 4.92
N TYR A 91 -7.42 -5.84 3.61
CA TYR A 91 -7.06 -6.98 2.76
C TYR A 91 -5.81 -6.65 1.95
N ASN A 92 -4.77 -7.46 2.11
CA ASN A 92 -3.55 -7.36 1.30
C ASN A 92 -3.72 -8.24 0.06
N THR A 93 -4.37 -7.69 -0.96
CA THR A 93 -4.68 -8.42 -2.20
C THR A 93 -3.43 -8.83 -2.98
N VAL A 94 -2.38 -7.98 -2.92
CA VAL A 94 -1.04 -8.30 -3.42
C VAL A 94 -0.02 -7.96 -2.34
N ALA A 95 0.83 -8.91 -1.96
CA ALA A 95 1.91 -8.71 -0.99
C ALA A 95 3.22 -9.25 -1.55
N GLY A 96 4.23 -8.39 -1.67
CA GLY A 96 5.54 -8.78 -2.20
C GLY A 96 5.48 -9.29 -3.65
N GLY A 97 4.57 -8.72 -4.45
CA GLY A 97 4.33 -9.13 -5.83
C GLY A 97 3.63 -10.48 -5.98
N VAL A 98 2.85 -10.91 -4.98
CA VAL A 98 2.05 -12.14 -5.05
C VAL A 98 0.60 -11.83 -4.68
N SER A 99 -0.34 -12.20 -5.55
CA SER A 99 -1.77 -12.17 -5.27
C SER A 99 -2.27 -13.48 -4.66
N GLU A 100 -3.10 -13.39 -3.62
CA GLU A 100 -3.71 -14.53 -2.94
C GLU A 100 -5.10 -14.89 -3.50
N SER A 101 -5.70 -14.02 -4.33
CA SER A 101 -7.08 -14.19 -4.82
C SER A 101 -7.12 -14.76 -6.23
N SER A 102 -7.86 -15.86 -6.42
CA SER A 102 -8.09 -16.45 -7.75
C SER A 102 -8.96 -15.58 -8.67
N PHE A 103 -9.71 -14.64 -8.10
CA PHE A 103 -10.60 -13.72 -8.82
C PHE A 103 -9.93 -12.38 -9.12
N PHE A 104 -8.71 -12.16 -8.66
CA PHE A 104 -8.01 -10.89 -8.78
C PHE A 104 -8.06 -10.34 -10.21
N LYS A 105 -8.45 -9.08 -10.35
CA LYS A 105 -8.41 -8.29 -11.58
C LYS A 105 -7.98 -6.87 -11.24
N PHE A 106 -6.93 -6.40 -11.92
CA PHE A 106 -6.43 -5.05 -11.74
C PHE A 106 -5.91 -4.51 -13.07
N ASN A 107 -6.29 -3.28 -13.42
CA ASN A 107 -5.75 -2.59 -14.58
C ASN A 107 -5.47 -1.13 -14.25
N PHE A 108 -4.28 -0.65 -14.63
CA PHE A 108 -3.82 0.71 -14.35
C PHE A 108 -3.03 1.26 -15.53
N ASP A 109 -3.36 2.49 -15.93
CA ASP A 109 -2.60 3.25 -16.92
C ASP A 109 -1.60 4.16 -16.19
N THR A 110 -0.30 3.90 -16.38
CA THR A 110 0.78 4.62 -15.70
C THR A 110 1.00 6.03 -16.27
N ALA A 111 0.56 6.29 -17.50
CA ALA A 111 0.68 7.60 -18.13
C ALA A 111 -0.44 8.55 -17.68
N THR A 112 -1.69 8.08 -17.65
CA THR A 112 -2.84 8.88 -17.19
C THR A 112 -3.06 8.80 -15.67
N LYS A 113 -2.44 7.81 -15.01
CA LYS A 113 -2.56 7.53 -13.57
C LYS A 113 -3.99 7.18 -13.17
N THR A 114 -4.68 6.40 -14.00
CA THR A 114 -6.08 6.01 -13.80
C THR A 114 -6.24 4.50 -13.75
N LEU A 115 -7.07 4.02 -12.82
CA LEU A 115 -7.63 2.67 -12.88
C LEU A 115 -8.65 2.59 -14.02
N PHE A 116 -8.77 1.42 -14.65
CA PHE A 116 -9.76 1.18 -15.70
C PHE A 116 -10.17 -0.30 -15.77
N GLY A 117 -11.15 -0.64 -16.60
CA GLY A 117 -11.50 -2.03 -16.90
C GLY A 117 -12.07 -2.79 -15.70
N ASP A 118 -12.02 -4.12 -15.78
CA ASP A 118 -12.48 -4.99 -14.69
C ASP A 118 -11.57 -4.81 -13.47
N PHE A 119 -12.20 -4.75 -12.31
CA PHE A 119 -11.55 -4.52 -11.02
C PHE A 119 -12.16 -5.49 -10.02
N ASP A 120 -11.34 -6.37 -9.45
CA ASP A 120 -11.76 -7.39 -8.49
C ASP A 120 -10.61 -7.58 -7.50
N ILE A 121 -10.82 -7.11 -6.26
CA ILE A 121 -9.80 -7.04 -5.21
C ILE A 121 -10.42 -7.39 -3.86
N ALA A 122 -9.56 -7.56 -2.85
CA ALA A 122 -9.91 -8.06 -1.53
C ALA A 122 -10.50 -9.47 -1.55
N GLY A 123 -10.75 -10.02 -0.36
CA GLY A 123 -11.25 -11.37 -0.17
C GLY A 123 -10.61 -12.41 -1.11
N GLY A 124 -11.40 -13.38 -1.51
CA GLY A 124 -11.07 -14.32 -2.59
C GLY A 124 -10.21 -15.48 -2.11
N THR A 125 -9.96 -15.56 -0.80
CA THR A 125 -9.21 -16.64 -0.16
C THR A 125 -10.11 -17.80 0.26
N GLY A 126 -11.43 -17.60 0.21
CA GLY A 126 -12.40 -18.59 0.66
C GLY A 126 -12.42 -18.64 2.18
N VAL A 127 -12.58 -17.47 2.84
CA VAL A 127 -12.85 -17.35 4.27
C VAL A 127 -14.22 -16.68 4.51
N ILE A 128 -15.01 -17.21 5.45
CA ILE A 128 -16.34 -16.66 5.78
C ILE A 128 -16.17 -15.27 6.41
N GLY A 129 -17.02 -14.32 6.02
CA GLY A 129 -17.01 -12.96 6.58
C GLY A 129 -16.10 -12.00 5.83
N GLU A 130 -15.46 -12.44 4.74
CA GLU A 130 -14.65 -11.57 3.89
C GLU A 130 -15.48 -10.51 3.17
N TYR A 131 -14.88 -9.34 2.96
CA TYR A 131 -15.40 -8.31 2.07
C TYR A 131 -14.67 -8.41 0.72
N PHE A 132 -15.42 -8.23 -0.36
CA PHE A 132 -14.93 -8.31 -1.73
C PHE A 132 -15.38 -7.06 -2.47
N PHE A 133 -14.51 -6.53 -3.31
CA PHE A 133 -14.79 -5.32 -4.06
C PHE A 133 -14.56 -5.56 -5.53
N GLN A 134 -15.65 -5.59 -6.29
CA GLN A 134 -15.64 -6.03 -7.67
C GLN A 134 -16.50 -5.18 -8.60
N GLY A 135 -16.21 -5.25 -9.89
CA GLY A 135 -16.98 -4.64 -10.96
C GLY A 135 -16.09 -4.11 -12.07
N LYS A 136 -16.51 -3.00 -12.66
CA LYS A 136 -15.81 -2.36 -13.77
C LYS A 136 -15.73 -0.85 -13.57
N ILE A 137 -14.52 -0.32 -13.64
CA ILE A 137 -14.26 1.12 -13.46
C ILE A 137 -15.00 1.92 -14.53
N GLY A 138 -15.70 2.98 -14.11
CA GLY A 138 -16.50 3.84 -14.97
C GLY A 138 -17.88 3.29 -15.36
N GLU A 139 -18.24 2.09 -14.88
CA GLU A 139 -19.55 1.47 -15.14
C GLU A 139 -20.29 1.11 -13.85
N SER A 140 -19.73 0.21 -13.03
CA SER A 140 -20.32 -0.19 -11.74
C SER A 140 -19.27 -0.85 -10.87
N LEU A 141 -19.13 -0.37 -9.63
CA LEU A 141 -18.31 -1.00 -8.60
C LEU A 141 -19.19 -1.33 -7.40
N ARG A 142 -18.91 -2.46 -6.76
CA ARG A 142 -19.78 -3.05 -5.74
C ARG A 142 -18.96 -3.65 -4.60
N LEU A 143 -19.39 -3.36 -3.39
CA LEU A 143 -18.87 -3.95 -2.16
C LEU A 143 -19.79 -5.07 -1.72
N TYR A 144 -19.24 -6.27 -1.57
CA TYR A 144 -19.92 -7.46 -1.10
C TYR A 144 -19.35 -7.95 0.22
N LYS A 145 -20.15 -8.73 0.95
CA LYS A 145 -19.72 -9.53 2.09
C LYS A 145 -20.11 -10.97 1.90
N ASP A 146 -19.14 -11.88 2.03
CA ASP A 146 -19.43 -13.30 2.16
C ASP A 146 -19.88 -13.61 3.59
N VAL A 147 -20.96 -14.38 3.71
CA VAL A 147 -21.62 -14.66 4.99
C VAL A 147 -21.46 -16.11 5.44
N ASP A 148 -21.25 -17.05 4.51
CA ASP A 148 -21.25 -18.48 4.83
C ASP A 148 -20.54 -19.37 3.80
N GLN A 149 -19.92 -18.82 2.73
CA GLN A 149 -19.28 -19.55 1.62
C GLN A 149 -20.17 -20.47 0.78
N VAL A 150 -21.45 -20.58 1.11
CA VAL A 150 -22.39 -21.51 0.48
C VAL A 150 -23.48 -20.75 -0.25
N SER A 151 -23.94 -19.66 0.36
CA SER A 151 -24.94 -18.75 -0.16
C SER A 151 -24.29 -17.68 -1.04
N THR A 152 -25.15 -17.00 -1.82
CA THR A 152 -24.73 -15.80 -2.54
C THR A 152 -24.29 -14.72 -1.56
N SER A 153 -23.14 -14.10 -1.80
CA SER A 153 -22.63 -12.96 -1.04
C SER A 153 -23.66 -11.82 -1.00
N ILE A 154 -23.67 -11.07 0.10
CA ILE A 154 -24.58 -9.95 0.30
C ILE A 154 -23.96 -8.70 -0.33
N LEU A 155 -24.70 -8.02 -1.22
CA LEU A 155 -24.35 -6.68 -1.68
C LEU A 155 -24.56 -5.69 -0.53
N LEU A 156 -23.50 -5.00 -0.13
CA LEU A 156 -23.58 -3.95 0.89
C LEU A 156 -23.85 -2.60 0.26
N ASP A 157 -23.10 -2.28 -0.79
CA ASP A 157 -23.17 -0.97 -1.44
C ASP A 157 -22.58 -1.03 -2.85
N GLN A 158 -22.87 -0.02 -3.65
CA GLN A 158 -22.41 0.12 -5.02
C GLN A 158 -22.32 1.59 -5.43
N ASN A 159 -21.66 1.87 -6.54
CA ASN A 159 -21.77 3.15 -7.23
C ASN A 159 -21.65 2.98 -8.75
N SER A 160 -21.57 4.09 -9.47
CA SER A 160 -21.40 4.19 -10.93
C SER A 160 -20.05 3.71 -11.48
N GLY A 161 -19.23 3.06 -10.66
CA GLY A 161 -17.85 2.70 -11.01
C GLY A 161 -16.86 3.85 -10.86
N SER A 162 -17.28 4.95 -10.23
CA SER A 162 -16.41 6.08 -9.91
C SER A 162 -15.42 5.71 -8.81
N ILE A 163 -14.14 6.00 -9.05
CA ILE A 163 -13.06 5.80 -8.09
C ILE A 163 -12.05 6.93 -8.26
N SER A 164 -11.53 7.45 -7.15
CA SER A 164 -10.50 8.48 -7.16
C SER A 164 -9.12 7.84 -7.01
N VAL A 165 -8.13 8.27 -7.79
CA VAL A 165 -6.75 7.77 -7.70
C VAL A 165 -5.81 8.96 -7.62
N SER A 166 -4.80 8.87 -6.75
CA SER A 166 -3.78 9.92 -6.65
C SER A 166 -2.42 9.34 -6.23
N PRO A 167 -1.31 9.90 -6.74
CA PRO A 167 0.01 9.51 -6.27
C PRO A 167 0.18 9.92 -4.81
N VAL A 168 0.84 9.06 -4.03
CA VAL A 168 1.30 9.40 -2.69
C VAL A 168 2.64 10.11 -2.84
N PRO A 169 2.78 11.38 -2.42
CA PRO A 169 4.06 12.06 -2.49
C PRO A 169 5.11 11.29 -1.69
N GLU A 170 6.23 10.96 -2.31
CA GLU A 170 7.36 10.41 -1.57
C GLU A 170 7.76 11.40 -0.47
N PRO A 171 8.08 10.93 0.75
CA PRO A 171 8.71 11.79 1.73
C PRO A 171 10.03 12.26 1.10
N PHE A 172 10.11 13.57 0.79
CA PHE A 172 11.24 14.24 0.16
C PHE A 172 12.58 13.62 0.59
N THR A 173 13.09 12.68 -0.21
CA THR A 173 14.40 12.09 0.01
C THR A 173 15.41 13.05 -0.58
N LEU A 174 15.58 14.18 0.10
CA LEU A 174 16.61 15.18 -0.16
C LEU A 174 17.97 14.64 0.33
N LEU A 175 18.35 13.40 -0.01
CA LEU A 175 19.60 12.77 0.39
C LEU A 175 20.79 13.13 -0.52
N GLY A 176 20.70 14.20 -1.32
CA GLY A 176 21.73 14.52 -2.30
C GLY A 176 21.98 16.00 -2.64
N VAL A 177 21.25 16.97 -2.05
CA VAL A 177 21.62 18.39 -2.23
C VAL A 177 22.44 18.85 -1.04
N GLY A 178 23.74 18.55 -1.11
CA GLY A 178 24.72 19.18 -0.26
C GLY A 178 24.75 20.69 -0.50
N THR A 179 24.02 21.45 0.30
CA THR A 179 24.48 22.77 0.73
C THR A 179 24.89 22.65 2.18
N ALA A 180 26.16 22.30 2.38
CA ALA A 180 26.87 22.62 3.59
C ALA A 180 26.85 24.14 3.77
N LEU A 181 25.80 24.67 4.40
CA LEU A 181 25.90 25.93 5.13
C LEU A 181 26.66 25.61 6.41
N GLY A 182 27.97 25.44 6.22
CA GLY A 182 28.92 25.40 7.31
C GLY A 182 28.76 26.67 8.11
N PHE A 183 28.32 26.54 9.37
CA PHE A 183 28.66 27.50 10.40
C PHE A 183 30.16 27.35 10.73
N GLY A 184 30.99 27.61 9.72
CA GLY A 184 32.43 27.84 9.86
C GLY A 184 32.61 29.26 10.35
N ALA A 185 32.71 29.41 11.66
CA ALA A 185 33.26 30.61 12.25
C ALA A 185 34.69 30.81 11.74
N SER A 186 35.00 32.05 11.36
CA SER A 186 36.34 32.65 11.30
C SER A 186 37.17 32.47 10.03
N PHE A 187 36.92 33.33 9.03
CA PHE A 187 38.01 33.90 8.22
C PHE A 187 37.86 35.41 8.11
N LYS A 188 38.47 36.15 9.05
CA LYS A 188 38.69 37.59 8.92
C LYS A 188 39.78 37.81 7.86
N LYS A 189 39.37 38.10 6.64
CA LYS A 189 40.22 38.57 5.54
C LYS A 189 40.73 39.99 5.88
N LYS A 190 41.97 40.08 6.40
CA LYS A 190 42.68 41.35 6.57
C LYS A 190 43.37 41.71 5.25
N LEU A 191 42.72 42.53 4.43
CA LEU A 191 43.40 43.25 3.34
C LEU A 191 44.17 44.42 3.96
N ALA A 192 45.50 44.36 3.93
CA ALA A 192 46.35 45.53 4.07
C ALA A 192 47.16 45.70 2.77
N LYS A 193 47.06 46.92 2.22
CA LYS A 193 47.60 47.43 0.97
C LYS A 193 49.05 46.98 0.68
N SER A 194 49.27 46.46 -0.52
CA SER A 194 50.51 46.66 -1.26
C SER A 194 50.22 47.69 -2.35
N THR A 195 50.69 48.92 -2.17
CA THR A 195 50.89 49.86 -3.27
C THR A 195 52.39 49.97 -3.45
N LYS A 196 52.94 49.23 -4.40
CA LYS A 196 54.30 49.43 -4.88
C LYS A 196 54.18 50.07 -6.26
N LYS A 197 54.45 51.38 -6.32
CA LYS A 197 54.72 52.07 -7.58
C LYS A 197 56.14 51.71 -8.01
N GLU A 198 56.27 51.52 -9.31
CA GLU A 198 57.48 51.17 -10.04
C GLU A 198 58.37 52.39 -10.29
N HIS A 199 59.69 52.11 -10.35
CA HIS A 199 60.71 52.68 -11.24
C HIS A 199 61.36 54.06 -10.95
N GLU A 200 62.68 54.04 -10.67
CA GLU A 200 63.76 54.82 -11.34
C GLU A 200 65.13 54.45 -10.72
N THR A 201 66.01 53.72 -11.43
CA THR A 201 67.23 54.17 -12.16
C THR A 201 68.18 55.11 -11.42
N ALA A 202 69.32 54.56 -10.97
CA ALA A 202 70.70 54.88 -11.37
C ALA A 202 71.69 54.29 -10.34
#